data_AF-A0A6J7EGE0-F1
#
_entry.id   AF-A0A6J7EGE0-F1
#
_cell.length_a   1.000
_cell.length_b   1.000
_cell.length_c   1.000
_cell.angle_alpha   90.00
_cell.angle_beta   90.00
_cell.angle_gamma   90.00
#
_symmetry.space_group_name_H-M   'P 1'
#
loop_
_entity.id
_entity.type
_entity.pdbx_description
1 polymer ?
#
loop_
_entity_poly.entity_id
_entity_poly.type
_entity_poly.pdbx_seq_one_letter_code
_entity_poly.pdbx_strand_id
1 'polypeptide(L)'
;MAAPKFAPVPAVESVRTYESPEYVPASWSPVRPGEIDGRQPSGSQLGYQGPDQGYVLLLAERVRPRLRVPSDESSNDAVVGCINIALRRASLYGRAPVMHDLTIAFTIWGWLDAAPPADLLARRRELFEGVAHTAQHYTEGRVIADLVPEATLRLTPAQAAEAFPARWRELTGA
;
A
#
# COMPACT_ATOMS: atom_id res chain seq x y z
N MET A 1 8.61 59.10 -19.77
CA MET A 1 9.75 58.42 -20.43
C MET A 1 11.01 58.81 -19.67
N ALA A 2 11.78 57.86 -19.14
CA ALA A 2 13.04 58.17 -18.46
C ALA A 2 14.09 58.60 -19.50
N ALA A 3 14.88 59.62 -19.18
CA ALA A 3 15.94 60.09 -20.09
C ALA A 3 17.11 59.07 -20.12
N PRO A 4 17.76 58.85 -21.28
CA PRO A 4 18.97 58.04 -21.37
C PRO A 4 20.10 58.61 -20.51
N LYS A 5 20.88 57.75 -19.84
CA LYS A 5 21.96 58.13 -18.91
C LYS A 5 23.05 59.05 -19.52
N PHE A 6 23.18 59.06 -20.84
CA PHE A 6 24.21 59.83 -21.56
C PHE A 6 23.67 60.99 -22.39
N ALA A 7 22.37 61.32 -22.26
CA ALA A 7 21.82 62.52 -22.87
C ALA A 7 22.25 63.76 -22.04
N PRO A 8 22.65 64.87 -22.68
CA PRO A 8 22.93 66.10 -21.95
C PRO A 8 21.66 66.58 -21.24
N VAL A 9 21.75 66.76 -19.92
CA VAL A 9 20.66 67.24 -19.08
C VAL A 9 21.07 68.50 -18.31
N PRO A 10 20.18 69.50 -18.13
CA PRO A 10 20.49 70.72 -17.41
C PRO A 10 20.91 70.44 -15.96
N ALA A 11 21.96 71.11 -15.49
CA ALA A 11 22.56 70.87 -14.17
C ALA A 11 21.63 71.14 -12.96
N VAL A 12 20.49 71.80 -13.19
CA VAL A 12 19.53 72.21 -12.16
C VAL A 12 18.31 71.29 -12.06
N GLU A 13 18.22 70.26 -12.90
CA GLU A 13 17.03 69.42 -13.00
C GLU A 13 17.29 68.01 -12.44
N SER A 14 16.47 67.57 -11.49
CA SER A 14 16.56 66.22 -10.93
C SER A 14 15.93 65.21 -11.91
N VAL A 15 16.77 64.59 -12.72
CA VAL A 15 16.31 63.64 -13.75
C VAL A 15 16.03 62.28 -13.12
N ARG A 16 14.76 61.83 -13.21
CA ARG A 16 14.39 60.46 -12.85
C ARG A 16 14.96 59.49 -13.89
N THR A 17 16.04 58.82 -13.51
CA THR A 17 16.61 57.72 -14.31
C THR A 17 15.91 56.42 -13.93
N TYR A 18 15.57 55.60 -14.92
CA TYR A 18 15.08 54.25 -14.64
C TYR A 18 16.22 53.41 -14.07
N GLU A 19 15.97 52.79 -12.93
CA GLU A 19 16.81 51.76 -12.34
C GLU A 19 15.96 50.50 -12.19
N SER A 20 16.52 49.35 -12.59
CA SER A 20 15.85 48.07 -12.38
C SER A 20 15.84 47.75 -10.88
N PRO A 21 14.77 47.14 -10.35
CA PRO A 21 14.77 46.67 -8.97
C PRO A 21 15.96 45.75 -8.70
N GLU A 22 16.58 45.86 -7.52
CA GLU A 22 17.68 44.97 -7.10
C GLU A 22 17.28 43.49 -7.09
N TYR A 23 15.98 43.22 -6.95
CA TYR A 23 15.39 41.89 -6.94
C TYR A 23 14.16 41.82 -7.84
N VAL A 24 14.15 40.86 -8.75
CA VAL A 24 12.97 40.47 -9.51
C VAL A 24 12.47 39.15 -8.93
N PRO A 25 11.26 39.08 -8.35
CA PRO A 25 10.71 37.82 -7.87
C PRO A 25 10.58 36.85 -9.04
N ALA A 26 10.72 35.56 -8.74
CA ALA A 26 10.49 34.51 -9.73
C ALA A 26 9.10 34.69 -10.36
N SER A 27 9.01 34.44 -11.68
CA SER A 27 7.74 34.39 -12.37
C SER A 27 6.82 33.37 -11.69
N TRP A 28 5.54 33.70 -11.56
CA TRP A 28 4.56 32.75 -11.05
C TRP A 28 4.58 31.48 -11.91
N SER A 29 4.71 30.33 -11.24
CA SER A 29 4.55 29.01 -11.84
C SER A 29 3.39 28.31 -11.15
N PRO A 30 2.50 27.61 -11.88
CA PRO A 30 1.48 26.79 -11.26
C PRO A 30 2.18 25.69 -10.45
N VAL A 31 1.96 25.69 -9.15
CA VAL A 31 2.32 24.58 -8.27
C VAL A 31 1.28 23.47 -8.40
N ARG A 32 1.60 22.28 -7.88
CA ARG A 32 0.66 21.17 -7.74
C ARG A 32 0.44 20.90 -6.25
N PRO A 33 -0.43 21.68 -5.57
CA PRO A 33 -0.59 21.57 -4.11
C PRO A 33 -1.07 20.21 -3.62
N GLY A 34 -1.69 19.42 -4.51
CA GLY A 34 -2.13 18.05 -4.23
C GLY A 34 -1.10 16.97 -4.56
N GLU A 35 0.06 17.32 -5.12
CA GLU A 35 1.14 16.36 -5.31
C GLU A 35 1.95 16.20 -4.04
N ILE A 36 2.31 14.96 -3.76
CA ILE A 36 3.21 14.63 -2.65
C ILE A 36 4.63 14.66 -3.22
N ASP A 37 5.48 15.49 -2.63
CA ASP A 37 6.90 15.47 -2.93
C ASP A 37 7.54 14.20 -2.34
N GLY A 38 7.98 13.29 -3.21
CA GLY A 38 8.66 12.06 -2.83
C GLY A 38 7.74 10.84 -2.69
N ARG A 39 7.91 10.07 -1.61
CA ARG A 39 7.14 8.83 -1.37
C ARG A 39 5.85 9.11 -0.60
N GLN A 40 4.89 8.21 -0.73
CA GLN A 40 3.67 8.22 0.07
C GLN A 40 4.00 8.25 1.58
N PRO A 41 3.27 9.03 2.41
CA PRO A 41 3.52 9.11 3.84
C PRO A 41 3.27 7.76 4.53
N SER A 42 4.05 7.50 5.56
CA SER A 42 3.95 6.29 6.39
C SER A 42 3.46 6.63 7.80
N GLY A 43 2.62 5.78 8.38
CA GLY A 43 2.11 5.98 9.73
C GLY A 43 1.04 4.96 10.10
N SER A 44 0.65 4.95 11.38
CA SER A 44 -0.49 4.15 11.84
C SER A 44 -1.74 4.53 11.04
N GLN A 45 -2.50 3.53 10.60
CA GLN A 45 -3.74 3.71 9.83
C GLN A 45 -3.59 4.38 8.45
N LEU A 46 -2.37 4.70 7.99
CA LEU A 46 -2.13 5.20 6.63
C LEU A 46 -2.05 4.10 5.56
N GLY A 47 -2.27 2.84 5.95
CA GLY A 47 -2.35 1.72 5.02
C GLY A 47 -0.99 1.24 4.49
N TYR A 48 -1.02 0.41 3.46
CA TYR A 48 0.18 0.06 2.66
C TYR A 48 -0.12 0.45 1.22
N GLN A 49 0.63 1.44 0.71
CA GLN A 49 0.37 2.03 -0.60
C GLN A 49 1.16 1.31 -1.69
N GLY A 50 0.48 0.95 -2.77
CA GLY A 50 1.08 0.26 -3.91
C GLY A 50 0.28 0.51 -5.18
N PRO A 51 0.90 0.43 -6.37
CA PRO A 51 0.19 0.64 -7.63
C PRO A 51 -0.81 -0.49 -7.90
N ASP A 52 -1.84 -0.19 -8.70
CA ASP A 52 -2.81 -1.16 -9.23
C ASP A 52 -3.48 -2.09 -8.20
N GLN A 53 -3.83 -1.57 -7.02
CA GLN A 53 -4.45 -2.39 -5.96
C GLN A 53 -5.72 -3.11 -6.43
N GLY A 54 -6.52 -2.50 -7.32
CA GLY A 54 -7.72 -3.13 -7.88
C GLY A 54 -7.44 -4.42 -8.67
N TYR A 55 -6.24 -4.60 -9.23
CA TYR A 55 -5.87 -5.79 -9.99
C TYR A 55 -5.85 -7.06 -9.12
N VAL A 56 -5.62 -6.92 -7.81
CA VAL A 56 -5.60 -8.05 -6.88
C VAL A 56 -6.94 -8.80 -6.85
N LEU A 57 -8.06 -8.11 -7.06
CA LEU A 57 -9.40 -8.70 -7.06
C LEU A 57 -9.54 -9.73 -8.18
N LEU A 58 -9.03 -9.40 -9.37
CA LEU A 58 -9.01 -10.30 -10.51
C LEU A 58 -8.11 -11.52 -10.25
N LEU A 59 -6.95 -11.32 -9.62
CA LEU A 59 -6.06 -12.42 -9.26
C LEU A 59 -6.66 -13.33 -8.19
N ALA A 60 -7.36 -12.76 -7.21
CA ALA A 60 -8.01 -13.51 -6.14
C ALA A 60 -9.11 -14.44 -6.68
N GLU A 61 -9.91 -13.97 -7.64
CA GLU A 61 -10.91 -14.80 -8.31
C GLU A 61 -10.30 -15.97 -9.09
N ARG A 62 -9.05 -15.84 -9.59
CA ARG A 62 -8.33 -16.95 -10.20
C ARG A 62 -7.82 -17.98 -9.19
N VAL A 63 -7.58 -17.57 -7.94
CA VAL A 63 -7.16 -18.48 -6.86
C VAL A 63 -8.35 -19.16 -6.20
N ARG A 64 -9.52 -18.50 -6.16
CA ARG A 64 -10.74 -18.98 -5.47
C ARG A 64 -11.08 -20.47 -5.71
N PRO A 65 -11.01 -21.04 -6.94
CA PRO A 65 -11.30 -22.46 -7.16
C PRO A 65 -10.32 -23.44 -6.50
N ARG A 66 -9.14 -22.96 -6.09
CA ARG A 66 -8.09 -23.77 -5.44
C ARG A 66 -8.22 -23.78 -3.91
N LEU A 67 -9.05 -22.91 -3.34
CA LEU A 67 -9.19 -22.78 -1.90
C LEU A 67 -9.89 -24.01 -1.31
N ARG A 68 -9.39 -24.47 -0.17
CA ARG A 68 -9.95 -25.54 0.65
C ARG A 68 -10.61 -24.91 1.86
N VAL A 69 -11.85 -24.47 1.66
CA VAL A 69 -12.65 -23.81 2.71
C VAL A 69 -13.69 -24.82 3.23
N PRO A 70 -13.63 -25.19 4.52
CA PRO A 70 -14.69 -25.93 5.21
C PRO A 70 -16.06 -25.26 5.08
N SER A 71 -17.14 -26.03 5.22
CA SER A 71 -18.52 -25.51 5.06
C SER A 71 -18.93 -24.46 6.10
N ASP A 72 -18.22 -24.42 7.23
CA ASP A 72 -18.43 -23.50 8.34
C ASP A 72 -17.60 -22.21 8.26
N GLU A 73 -16.77 -22.05 7.22
CA GLU A 73 -16.01 -20.83 6.95
C GLU A 73 -16.43 -20.19 5.62
N SER A 74 -16.30 -18.86 5.52
CA SER A 74 -16.65 -18.12 4.32
C SER A 74 -15.44 -17.99 3.38
N SER A 75 -15.63 -18.43 2.13
CA SER A 75 -14.62 -18.21 1.08
C SER A 75 -14.38 -16.72 0.78
N ASN A 76 -15.39 -15.86 0.99
CA ASN A 76 -15.25 -14.42 0.80
C ASN A 76 -14.36 -13.81 1.89
N ASP A 77 -14.53 -14.25 3.13
CA ASP A 77 -13.72 -13.79 4.27
C ASP A 77 -12.26 -14.16 4.08
N ALA A 78 -11.99 -15.43 3.71
CA ALA A 78 -10.66 -15.90 3.36
C ALA A 78 -10.01 -15.04 2.27
N VAL A 79 -10.75 -14.73 1.20
CA VAL A 79 -10.27 -13.91 0.09
C VAL A 79 -9.95 -12.48 0.54
N VAL A 80 -10.88 -11.81 1.23
CA VAL A 80 -10.69 -10.41 1.65
C VAL A 80 -9.54 -10.27 2.66
N GLY A 81 -9.45 -11.17 3.64
CA GLY A 81 -8.34 -11.18 4.59
C GLY A 81 -6.99 -11.41 3.91
N CYS A 82 -6.92 -12.34 2.95
CA CYS A 82 -5.68 -12.61 2.21
C CYS A 82 -5.29 -11.51 1.22
N ILE A 83 -6.26 -10.79 0.65
CA ILE A 83 -5.99 -9.63 -0.21
C ILE A 83 -5.20 -8.56 0.53
N ASN A 84 -5.57 -8.24 1.79
CA ASN A 84 -4.86 -7.22 2.56
C ASN A 84 -3.39 -7.59 2.82
N ILE A 85 -3.11 -8.87 3.09
CA ILE A 85 -1.75 -9.39 3.22
C ILE A 85 -0.99 -9.30 1.89
N ALA A 86 -1.63 -9.71 0.79
CA ALA A 86 -1.02 -9.67 -0.54
C ALA A 86 -0.68 -8.23 -0.98
N LEU A 87 -1.58 -7.28 -0.73
CA LEU A 87 -1.36 -5.87 -1.00
C LEU A 87 -0.25 -5.27 -0.13
N ARG A 88 -0.16 -5.65 1.15
CA ARG A 88 0.95 -5.26 2.03
C ARG A 88 2.28 -5.73 1.46
N ARG A 89 2.37 -6.98 1.01
CA ARG A 89 3.57 -7.53 0.38
C ARG A 89 3.92 -6.82 -0.92
N ALA A 90 2.95 -6.59 -1.81
CA ALA A 90 3.17 -5.89 -3.07
C ALA A 90 3.71 -4.46 -2.84
N SER A 91 3.14 -3.77 -1.85
CA SER A 91 3.56 -2.43 -1.41
C SER A 91 4.99 -2.43 -0.86
N LEU A 92 5.39 -3.46 -0.10
CA LEU A 92 6.77 -3.62 0.38
C LEU A 92 7.79 -3.67 -0.76
N TYR A 93 7.39 -4.23 -1.91
CA TYR A 93 8.22 -4.26 -3.13
C TYR A 93 7.98 -3.07 -4.07
N GLY A 94 7.10 -2.14 -3.73
CA GLY A 94 6.80 -0.96 -4.55
C GLY A 94 6.24 -1.30 -5.94
N ARG A 95 5.52 -2.42 -6.08
CA ARG A 95 5.00 -2.92 -7.36
C ARG A 95 3.52 -3.31 -7.28
N ALA A 96 2.93 -3.55 -8.45
CA ALA A 96 1.58 -4.09 -8.56
C ALA A 96 1.50 -5.50 -7.94
N PRO A 97 0.32 -5.92 -7.44
CA PRO A 97 0.14 -7.26 -6.90
C PRO A 97 0.30 -8.33 -7.98
N VAL A 98 0.91 -9.46 -7.62
CA VAL A 98 1.09 -10.65 -8.48
C VAL A 98 0.59 -11.91 -7.79
N MET A 99 0.45 -13.00 -8.54
CA MET A 99 -0.06 -14.28 -8.01
C MET A 99 0.73 -14.80 -6.80
N HIS A 100 2.02 -14.53 -6.72
CA HIS A 100 2.86 -14.96 -5.59
C HIS A 100 2.49 -14.28 -4.28
N ASP A 101 1.96 -13.06 -4.31
CA ASP A 101 1.52 -12.36 -3.09
C ASP A 101 0.33 -13.06 -2.45
N LEU A 102 -0.66 -13.40 -3.29
CA LEU A 102 -1.82 -14.17 -2.88
C LEU A 102 -1.43 -15.59 -2.48
N THR A 103 -0.55 -16.24 -3.25
CA THR A 103 -0.09 -17.60 -2.95
C THR A 103 0.45 -17.69 -1.53
N ILE A 104 1.27 -16.72 -1.11
CA ILE A 104 1.82 -16.71 0.25
C ILE A 104 0.73 -16.46 1.29
N ALA A 105 -0.12 -15.45 1.10
CA ALA A 105 -1.22 -15.17 2.02
C ALA A 105 -2.13 -16.38 2.25
N PHE A 106 -2.51 -17.08 1.17
CA PHE A 106 -3.35 -18.29 1.28
C PHE A 106 -2.58 -19.50 1.83
N THR A 107 -1.27 -19.60 1.59
CA THR A 107 -0.45 -20.70 2.12
C THR A 107 -0.31 -20.61 3.63
N ILE A 108 0.11 -19.45 4.16
CA ILE A 108 0.40 -19.31 5.60
C ILE A 108 -0.84 -19.45 6.48
N TRP A 109 -2.02 -19.14 5.94
CA TRP A 109 -3.32 -19.35 6.60
C TRP A 109 -3.97 -20.69 6.25
N GLY A 110 -3.27 -21.58 5.54
CA GLY A 110 -3.73 -22.95 5.28
C GLY A 110 -4.96 -23.04 4.39
N TRP A 111 -5.25 -22.04 3.56
CA TRP A 111 -6.39 -22.05 2.64
C TRP A 111 -6.13 -22.88 1.38
N LEU A 112 -4.88 -23.25 1.12
CA LEU A 112 -4.49 -24.16 0.02
C LEU A 112 -4.28 -25.61 0.49
N ASP A 113 -4.37 -25.85 1.80
CA ASP A 113 -4.21 -27.17 2.41
C ASP A 113 -5.57 -27.82 2.66
N ALA A 114 -5.71 -29.10 2.33
CA ALA A 114 -6.93 -29.84 2.59
C ALA A 114 -7.09 -30.24 4.07
N ALA A 115 -6.00 -30.28 4.84
CA ALA A 115 -5.98 -30.68 6.24
C ALA A 115 -5.11 -29.73 7.09
N PRO A 116 -5.45 -28.43 7.16
CA PRO A 116 -4.70 -27.49 8.00
C PRO A 116 -4.80 -27.86 9.49
N PRO A 117 -3.82 -27.45 10.33
CA PRO A 117 -3.86 -27.69 11.77
C PRO A 117 -5.15 -27.20 12.43
N ALA A 118 -5.70 -27.98 13.37
CA ALA A 118 -6.98 -27.66 14.02
C ALA A 118 -6.93 -26.36 14.84
N ASP A 119 -5.77 -26.02 15.41
CA ASP A 119 -5.55 -24.78 16.13
C ASP A 119 -5.47 -23.56 15.19
N LEU A 120 -4.95 -23.75 13.97
CA LEU A 120 -5.04 -22.75 12.90
C LEU A 120 -6.50 -22.51 12.48
N LEU A 121 -7.29 -23.57 12.31
CA LEU A 121 -8.73 -23.44 12.00
C LEU A 121 -9.46 -22.61 13.06
N ALA A 122 -9.23 -22.88 14.34
CA ALA A 122 -9.82 -22.11 15.43
C ALA A 122 -9.42 -20.61 15.35
N ARG A 123 -8.15 -20.33 15.05
CA ARG A 123 -7.66 -18.95 14.92
C ARG A 123 -8.22 -18.24 13.68
N ARG A 124 -8.46 -18.96 12.58
CA ARG A 124 -9.12 -18.42 11.38
C ARG A 124 -10.53 -17.97 11.67
N ARG A 125 -11.33 -18.81 12.34
CA ARG A 125 -12.70 -18.43 12.73
C ARG A 125 -12.73 -17.16 13.55
N GLU A 126 -11.84 -17.02 14.53
CA GLU A 126 -11.77 -15.81 15.37
C GLU A 126 -11.42 -14.54 14.57
N LEU A 127 -10.50 -14.64 13.59
CA LEU A 127 -9.97 -13.46 12.91
C LEU A 127 -10.69 -13.12 11.60
N PHE A 128 -11.07 -14.12 10.82
CA PHE A 128 -11.58 -13.94 9.45
C PHE A 128 -13.10 -13.82 9.38
N GLU A 129 -13.84 -14.35 10.36
CA GLU A 129 -15.31 -14.34 10.33
C GLU A 129 -15.86 -12.92 10.15
N GLY A 130 -16.62 -12.71 9.07
CA GLY A 130 -17.27 -11.44 8.74
C GLY A 130 -16.38 -10.39 8.09
N VAL A 131 -15.08 -10.65 7.87
CA VAL A 131 -14.14 -9.67 7.29
C VAL A 131 -14.52 -9.22 5.88
N ALA A 132 -15.29 -10.03 5.12
CA ALA A 132 -15.79 -9.61 3.81
C ALA A 132 -16.83 -8.49 3.86
N HIS A 133 -17.42 -8.20 5.03
CA HIS A 133 -18.34 -7.08 5.24
C HIS A 133 -17.56 -5.77 5.43
N THR A 134 -16.87 -5.33 4.37
CA THR A 134 -15.87 -4.25 4.41
C THR A 134 -16.40 -2.89 4.85
N ALA A 135 -17.71 -2.64 4.77
CA ALA A 135 -18.33 -1.42 5.26
C ALA A 135 -18.24 -1.28 6.80
N GLN A 136 -18.14 -2.40 7.51
CA GLN A 136 -18.13 -2.46 8.98
C GLN A 136 -16.80 -3.00 9.50
N HIS A 137 -16.13 -3.88 8.74
CA HIS A 137 -14.99 -4.67 9.21
C HIS A 137 -13.65 -4.33 8.53
N TYR A 138 -13.45 -3.07 8.13
CA TYR A 138 -12.18 -2.61 7.57
C TYR A 138 -11.01 -2.81 8.56
N THR A 139 -11.24 -2.55 9.85
CA THR A 139 -10.20 -2.63 10.88
C THR A 139 -9.72 -4.07 11.10
N GLU A 140 -10.62 -5.03 11.05
CA GLU A 140 -10.38 -6.45 11.27
C GLU A 140 -9.52 -7.03 10.14
N GLY A 141 -9.86 -6.69 8.89
CA GLY A 141 -9.01 -7.02 7.74
C GLY A 141 -7.61 -6.41 7.85
N ARG A 142 -7.49 -5.23 8.47
CA ARG A 142 -6.20 -4.59 8.72
C ARG A 142 -5.40 -5.29 9.81
N VAL A 143 -6.05 -5.71 10.91
CA VAL A 143 -5.42 -6.50 11.98
C VAL A 143 -4.80 -7.77 11.41
N ILE A 144 -5.53 -8.51 10.57
CA ILE A 144 -5.00 -9.71 9.89
C ILE A 144 -3.72 -9.39 9.12
N ALA A 145 -3.73 -8.31 8.34
CA ALA A 145 -2.59 -7.92 7.52
C ALA A 145 -1.39 -7.47 8.36
N ASP A 146 -1.63 -6.79 9.49
CA ASP A 146 -0.58 -6.27 10.37
C ASP A 146 0.04 -7.36 11.27
N LEU A 147 -0.69 -8.44 11.59
CA LEU A 147 -0.18 -9.60 12.33
C LEU A 147 0.99 -10.28 11.60
N VAL A 148 0.93 -10.40 10.28
CA VAL A 148 1.92 -11.15 9.49
C VAL A 148 3.29 -10.46 9.59
N PRO A 149 4.36 -11.12 10.08
CA PRO A 149 5.67 -10.50 10.17
C PRO A 149 6.23 -10.11 8.81
N GLU A 150 6.97 -9.01 8.73
CA GLU A 150 7.64 -8.60 7.49
C GLU A 150 8.59 -9.69 6.97
N ALA A 151 9.25 -10.43 7.88
CA ALA A 151 10.10 -11.56 7.53
C ALA A 151 9.35 -12.61 6.71
N THR A 152 8.10 -12.93 7.08
CA THR A 152 7.22 -13.81 6.29
C THR A 152 6.92 -13.21 4.92
N LEU A 153 6.62 -11.91 4.87
CA LEU A 153 6.33 -11.21 3.62
C LEU A 153 7.53 -11.09 2.68
N ARG A 154 8.74 -11.40 3.14
CA ARG A 154 9.95 -11.47 2.30
C ARG A 154 10.27 -12.87 1.79
N LEU A 155 9.60 -13.91 2.29
CA LEU A 155 9.80 -15.30 1.83
C LEU A 155 9.37 -15.49 0.37
N THR A 156 9.95 -16.46 -0.32
CA THR A 156 9.39 -16.98 -1.57
C THR A 156 8.18 -17.89 -1.27
N PRO A 157 7.28 -18.14 -2.24
CA PRO A 157 6.19 -19.08 -2.05
C PRO A 157 6.66 -20.49 -1.66
N ALA A 158 7.80 -20.94 -2.20
CA ALA A 158 8.38 -22.23 -1.85
C ALA A 158 8.85 -22.28 -0.38
N GLN A 159 9.53 -21.22 0.09
CA GLN A 159 9.96 -21.12 1.49
C GLN A 159 8.77 -21.06 2.46
N ALA A 160 7.70 -20.33 2.11
CA ALA A 160 6.49 -20.28 2.91
C ALA A 160 5.79 -21.65 2.97
N ALA A 161 5.74 -22.37 1.84
CA ALA A 161 5.17 -23.71 1.75
C ALA A 161 6.00 -24.76 2.50
N GLU A 162 7.33 -24.62 2.56
CA GLU A 162 8.21 -25.51 3.32
C GLU A 162 8.07 -25.32 4.84
N ALA A 163 7.90 -24.07 5.28
CA ALA A 163 7.71 -23.74 6.70
C ALA A 163 6.29 -24.08 7.20
N PHE A 164 5.30 -24.00 6.33
CA PHE A 164 3.92 -24.39 6.62
C PHE A 164 3.74 -25.92 6.50
N PRO A 165 2.96 -26.60 7.36
CA PRO A 165 2.15 -26.07 8.46
C PRO A 165 2.90 -25.94 9.80
N ALA A 166 4.09 -26.53 9.94
CA ALA A 166 4.77 -26.69 11.22
C ALA A 166 5.03 -25.37 11.97
N ARG A 167 5.28 -24.28 11.22
CA ARG A 167 5.61 -22.95 11.77
C ARG A 167 4.53 -21.91 11.47
N TRP A 168 3.26 -22.31 11.32
CA TRP A 168 2.20 -21.40 10.91
C TRP A 168 2.08 -20.17 11.84
N ARG A 169 2.26 -20.33 13.15
CA ARG A 169 2.21 -19.22 14.13
C ARG A 169 3.29 -18.18 13.90
N GLU A 170 4.51 -18.63 13.58
CA GLU A 170 5.60 -17.72 13.25
C GLU A 170 5.35 -17.02 11.91
N LEU A 171 4.77 -17.73 10.94
CA LEU A 171 4.44 -17.18 9.64
C LEU A 171 3.33 -16.12 9.72
N THR A 172 2.28 -16.35 10.51
CA THR A 172 1.12 -15.46 10.63
C THR A 172 1.26 -14.42 11.72
N GLY A 173 2.09 -14.65 12.74
CA GLY A 173 2.19 -13.82 13.95
C GLY A 173 1.00 -13.99 14.91
N ALA A 174 0.17 -15.03 14.72
CA ALA A 174 -1.14 -15.19 15.39
C ALA A 174 -1.22 -16.32 16.44
#